data_AF-A0A850XE22-F1
#
_entry.id   AF-A0A850XE22-F1
#
_cell.length_a   1.000
_cell.length_b   1.000
_cell.length_c   1.000
_cell.angle_alpha   90.00
_cell.angle_beta   90.00
_cell.angle_gamma   90.00
#
_symmetry.space_group_name_H-M   'P 1'
#
loop_
_entity.id
_entity.type
_entity.pdbx_description
1 polymer ?
#
loop_
_entity_poly.entity_id
_entity_poly.type
_entity_poly.pdbx_seq_one_letter_code
_entity_poly.pdbx_strand_id
1 'polypeptide(L)'
;SSPHLVQVRERIRINGQPISKELFSKYFWLVYNRLEETKDPVHASMPAYFRFLTIMAFHVFLQEKVDLAVVEVGIGGAYDCTNIIRAPVVCGVSSLGIDHISILGDTMEKIAWQKGGIFKPGVPAFTVAQPERPLEVLRDRARERKVSWVVDGSRWGVPRGGGLSLLSPQCPLYLCPELDAFEGDHRALALGLAGTHQRSNAALALQLARMWLQRRGCWGLGELKETLPGAKLEGRPVPLAPTFQPTDAMIQGLRDTEWLGRTQVLPRGPVTWYLDGAHTTSSIQACVRWFRQAALNQDKPHE
;
A
#
# COMPACT_ATOMS: atom_id res chain seq x y z
N SER A 1 -5.33 1.78 -9.37
CA SER A 1 -4.36 0.67 -9.32
C SER A 1 -3.86 0.34 -10.72
N SER A 2 -2.79 -0.43 -10.86
CA SER A 2 -2.24 -0.86 -12.15
C SER A 2 -1.61 -2.26 -12.08
N PRO A 3 -1.62 -3.04 -13.18
CA PRO A 3 -2.39 -2.82 -14.39
C PRO A 3 -3.90 -3.02 -14.19
N HIS A 4 -4.71 -2.77 -15.23
CA HIS A 4 -6.09 -3.27 -15.25
C HIS A 4 -6.11 -4.71 -15.75
N LEU A 5 -7.11 -5.49 -15.35
CA LEU A 5 -7.31 -6.86 -15.81
C LEU A 5 -8.09 -6.90 -17.13
N VAL A 6 -9.23 -6.20 -17.19
CA VAL A 6 -10.12 -6.25 -18.37
C VAL A 6 -10.34 -4.86 -18.95
N GLN A 7 -10.57 -3.85 -18.10
CA GLN A 7 -11.00 -2.53 -18.54
C GLN A 7 -10.16 -1.40 -17.94
N VAL A 8 -9.81 -0.42 -18.77
CA VAL A 8 -8.99 0.74 -18.35
C VAL A 8 -9.54 1.50 -17.13
N ARG A 9 -10.86 1.52 -16.97
CA ARG A 9 -11.56 2.17 -15.86
C ARG A 9 -11.19 1.57 -14.50
N GLU A 10 -10.78 0.30 -14.45
CA GLU A 10 -10.35 -0.35 -13.21
C GLU A 10 -9.16 0.35 -12.55
N ARG A 11 -8.41 1.16 -13.31
CA ARG A 11 -7.28 1.95 -12.81
C ARG A 11 -7.71 3.13 -11.94
N ILE A 12 -8.95 3.62 -12.09
CA ILE A 12 -9.51 4.76 -11.36
C ILE A 12 -10.81 4.31 -10.70
N ARG A 13 -10.78 4.17 -9.37
CA ARG A 13 -11.92 3.68 -8.59
C ARG A 13 -12.34 4.71 -7.56
N ILE A 14 -13.64 4.82 -7.34
CA ILE A 14 -14.24 5.61 -6.26
C ILE A 14 -15.08 4.63 -5.44
N ASN A 15 -14.88 4.62 -4.11
CA ASN A 15 -15.54 3.70 -3.19
C ASN A 15 -15.40 2.23 -3.61
N GLY A 16 -14.20 1.85 -4.06
CA GLY A 16 -13.88 0.49 -4.50
C GLY A 16 -14.36 0.12 -5.92
N GLN A 17 -15.21 0.93 -6.55
CA GLN A 17 -15.79 0.63 -7.86
C GLN A 17 -15.09 1.39 -9.00
N PRO A 18 -14.81 0.76 -10.16
CA PRO A 18 -14.36 1.48 -11.35
C PRO A 18 -15.32 2.59 -11.75
N ILE A 19 -14.81 3.79 -12.05
CA ILE A 19 -15.65 4.90 -12.53
C ILE A 19 -16.43 4.49 -13.78
N SER A 20 -17.63 5.06 -14.00
CA SER A 20 -18.49 4.69 -15.14
C SER A 20 -17.83 5.01 -16.49
N LYS A 21 -18.38 4.46 -17.59
CA LYS A 21 -17.88 4.76 -18.94
C LYS A 21 -18.06 6.24 -19.27
N GLU A 22 -19.20 6.81 -18.89
CA GLU A 22 -19.57 8.20 -19.10
C GLU A 22 -18.62 9.12 -18.34
N LEU A 23 -18.34 8.81 -17.06
CA LEU A 23 -17.44 9.59 -16.24
C LEU A 23 -16.00 9.52 -16.75
N PHE A 24 -15.55 8.32 -17.16
CA PHE A 24 -14.24 8.13 -17.78
C PHE A 24 -14.11 8.96 -19.06
N SER A 25 -15.07 8.87 -19.99
CA SER A 25 -15.06 9.62 -21.24
C SER A 25 -15.09 11.13 -21.00
N LYS A 26 -15.92 11.62 -20.07
CA LYS A 26 -15.96 13.03 -19.67
C LYS A 26 -14.59 13.53 -19.23
N TYR A 27 -13.95 12.84 -18.29
CA TYR A 27 -12.66 13.28 -17.76
C TYR A 27 -11.50 13.06 -18.73
N PHE A 28 -11.56 12.03 -19.55
CA PHE A 28 -10.61 11.81 -20.63
C PHE A 28 -10.56 13.03 -21.54
N TRP A 29 -11.70 13.45 -22.11
CA TRP A 29 -11.72 14.56 -23.06
C TRP A 29 -11.40 15.90 -22.40
N LEU A 30 -11.88 16.12 -21.17
CA LEU A 30 -11.56 17.34 -20.43
C LEU A 30 -10.06 17.49 -20.22
N VAL A 31 -9.39 16.45 -19.72
CA VAL A 31 -7.95 16.47 -19.45
C VAL A 31 -7.15 16.48 -20.75
N TYR A 32 -7.54 15.67 -21.74
CA TYR A 32 -6.89 15.61 -23.03
C TYR A 32 -6.89 16.97 -23.73
N ASN A 33 -8.07 17.58 -23.89
CA ASN A 33 -8.21 18.87 -24.57
C ASN A 33 -7.43 19.96 -23.83
N ARG A 34 -7.50 20.00 -22.49
CA ARG A 34 -6.74 20.98 -21.71
C ARG A 34 -5.23 20.84 -21.91
N LEU A 35 -4.70 19.61 -21.94
CA LEU A 35 -3.28 19.37 -22.19
C LEU A 35 -2.90 19.73 -23.62
N GLU A 36 -3.73 19.39 -24.60
CA GLU A 36 -3.52 19.70 -26.00
C GLU A 36 -3.53 21.21 -26.28
N GLU A 37 -4.41 21.96 -25.61
CA GLU A 37 -4.50 23.43 -25.71
C GLU A 37 -3.33 24.17 -25.04
N THR A 38 -2.72 23.56 -24.01
CA THR A 38 -1.70 24.22 -23.17
C THR A 38 -0.27 23.69 -23.39
N LYS A 39 -0.10 22.67 -24.24
CA LYS A 39 1.23 22.16 -24.58
C LYS A 39 2.02 23.22 -25.35
N ASP A 40 3.33 23.26 -25.12
CA ASP A 40 4.25 24.01 -25.99
C ASP A 40 4.13 23.44 -27.42
N PRO A 41 3.72 24.24 -28.41
CA PRO A 41 3.47 23.75 -29.77
C PRO A 41 4.75 23.30 -30.49
N VAL A 42 5.93 23.71 -30.00
CA VAL A 42 7.22 23.43 -30.62
C VAL A 42 7.94 22.29 -29.90
N HIS A 43 7.83 22.20 -28.57
CA HIS A 43 8.68 21.32 -27.76
C HIS A 43 7.93 20.28 -26.91
N ALA A 44 6.60 20.34 -26.78
CA ALA A 44 5.86 19.43 -25.93
C ALA A 44 4.98 18.44 -26.71
N SER A 45 5.18 17.15 -26.42
CA SER A 45 4.27 16.09 -26.85
C SER A 45 3.27 15.75 -25.75
N MET A 46 2.17 15.09 -26.13
CA MET A 46 1.22 14.58 -25.16
C MET A 46 1.87 13.58 -24.21
N PRO A 47 1.49 13.55 -22.91
CA PRO A 47 2.08 12.62 -21.96
C PRO A 47 1.88 11.17 -22.40
N ALA A 48 2.91 10.34 -22.21
CA ALA A 48 2.81 8.90 -22.42
C ALA A 48 1.63 8.30 -21.63
N TYR A 49 1.04 7.23 -22.15
CA TYR A 49 -0.21 6.63 -21.66
C TYR A 49 -0.35 6.57 -20.13
N PHE A 50 0.65 6.03 -19.43
CA PHE A 50 0.58 5.91 -17.97
C PHE A 50 0.64 7.28 -17.26
N ARG A 51 1.44 8.23 -17.75
CA ARG A 51 1.50 9.60 -17.22
C ARG A 51 0.16 10.31 -17.43
N PHE A 52 -0.43 10.19 -18.61
CA PHE A 52 -1.74 10.75 -18.91
C PHE A 52 -2.82 10.20 -17.98
N LEU A 53 -2.89 8.88 -17.80
CA LEU A 53 -3.86 8.26 -16.89
C LEU A 53 -3.66 8.67 -15.44
N THR A 54 -2.42 8.86 -14.98
CA THR A 54 -2.14 9.37 -13.63
C THR A 54 -2.63 10.81 -13.44
N ILE A 55 -2.41 11.69 -14.43
CA ILE A 55 -2.96 13.05 -14.42
C ILE A 55 -4.48 13.01 -14.37
N MET A 56 -5.09 12.19 -15.22
CA MET A 56 -6.54 12.02 -15.26
C MET A 56 -7.09 11.49 -13.93
N ALA A 57 -6.44 10.51 -13.30
CA ALA A 57 -6.83 9.98 -12.00
C ALA A 57 -6.84 11.06 -10.92
N PHE A 58 -5.79 11.87 -10.82
CA PHE A 58 -5.75 12.99 -9.88
C PHE A 58 -6.84 14.02 -10.17
N HIS A 59 -7.08 14.34 -11.44
CA HIS A 59 -8.16 15.23 -11.81
C HIS A 59 -9.54 14.68 -11.39
N VAL A 60 -9.82 13.40 -11.65
CA VAL A 60 -11.05 12.74 -11.21
C VAL A 60 -11.21 12.84 -9.70
N PHE A 61 -10.19 12.46 -8.92
CA PHE A 61 -10.26 12.49 -7.45
C PHE A 61 -10.53 13.89 -6.89
N LEU A 62 -9.94 14.93 -7.50
CA LEU A 62 -10.20 16.31 -7.11
C LEU A 62 -11.62 16.77 -7.47
N GLN A 63 -12.11 16.44 -8.67
CA GLN A 63 -13.43 16.86 -9.14
C GLN A 63 -14.57 16.13 -8.42
N GLU A 64 -14.38 14.84 -8.16
CA GLU A 64 -15.31 13.99 -7.41
C GLU A 64 -15.15 14.16 -5.89
N LYS A 65 -14.26 15.05 -5.44
CA LYS A 65 -14.08 15.49 -4.05
C LYS A 65 -13.91 14.32 -3.07
N VAL A 66 -13.06 13.36 -3.42
CA VAL A 66 -12.80 12.21 -2.54
C VAL A 66 -12.13 12.65 -1.24
N ASP A 67 -12.48 12.02 -0.12
CA ASP A 67 -11.88 12.31 1.18
C ASP A 67 -10.41 11.85 1.28
N LEU A 68 -10.09 10.76 0.60
CA LEU A 68 -8.79 10.10 0.53
C LEU A 68 -8.61 9.45 -0.84
N ALA A 69 -7.39 9.52 -1.37
CA ALA A 69 -6.97 8.73 -2.51
C ALA A 69 -5.86 7.75 -2.08
N VAL A 70 -6.05 6.46 -2.37
CA VAL A 70 -5.00 5.44 -2.26
C VAL A 70 -4.31 5.33 -3.61
N VAL A 71 -3.02 5.69 -3.66
CA VAL A 71 -2.27 5.80 -4.91
C VAL A 71 -1.22 4.70 -4.95
N GLU A 72 -1.45 3.71 -5.82
CA GLU A 72 -0.49 2.66 -6.13
C GLU A 72 0.56 3.18 -7.10
N VAL A 73 1.82 2.94 -6.78
CA VAL A 73 2.95 3.22 -7.68
C VAL A 73 2.90 2.30 -8.89
N GLY A 74 3.16 2.83 -10.09
CA GLY A 74 3.25 2.01 -11.30
C GLY A 74 4.46 1.08 -11.30
N ILE A 75 5.66 1.64 -11.50
CA ILE A 75 6.91 0.89 -11.52
C ILE A 75 7.97 1.62 -10.68
N GLY A 76 8.59 0.89 -9.75
CA GLY A 76 9.63 1.43 -8.88
C GLY A 76 9.07 2.32 -7.77
N GLY A 77 9.26 3.63 -7.89
CA GLY A 77 8.81 4.62 -6.91
C GLY A 77 9.50 5.96 -7.07
N ALA A 78 10.83 6.00 -7.04
CA ALA A 78 11.62 7.23 -7.09
C ALA A 78 11.28 8.11 -8.30
N TYR A 79 11.14 7.49 -9.48
CA TYR A 79 10.88 8.15 -10.76
C TYR A 79 9.49 7.85 -11.34
N ASP A 80 8.61 7.23 -10.56
CA ASP A 80 7.27 6.91 -11.02
C ASP A 80 6.44 8.20 -11.14
N CYS A 81 5.53 8.25 -12.12
CA CYS A 81 4.73 9.46 -12.37
C CYS A 81 3.73 9.76 -11.26
N THR A 82 3.43 8.80 -10.39
CA THR A 82 2.62 9.03 -9.18
C THR A 82 3.40 9.77 -8.08
N ASN A 83 4.74 9.76 -8.12
CA ASN A 83 5.61 10.30 -7.07
C ASN A 83 5.70 11.85 -7.06
N ILE A 84 4.70 12.51 -7.65
CA ILE A 84 4.52 13.97 -7.61
C ILE A 84 3.82 14.45 -6.34
N ILE A 85 3.21 13.54 -5.57
CA ILE A 85 2.58 13.85 -4.28
C ILE A 85 3.67 14.31 -3.31
N ARG A 86 3.58 15.57 -2.87
CA ARG A 86 4.62 16.21 -2.05
C ARG A 86 4.60 15.73 -0.60
N ALA A 87 3.40 15.60 -0.04
CA ALA A 87 3.19 15.24 1.36
C ALA A 87 2.00 14.27 1.48
N PRO A 88 2.16 12.98 1.10
CA PRO A 88 1.16 11.98 1.42
C PRO A 88 0.98 11.86 2.94
N VAL A 89 -0.19 11.40 3.38
CA VAL A 89 -0.46 11.25 4.82
C VAL A 89 0.42 10.16 5.43
N VAL A 90 0.67 9.09 4.68
CA VAL A 90 1.49 7.94 5.05
C VAL A 90 1.97 7.22 3.78
N CYS A 91 3.16 6.61 3.82
CA CYS A 91 3.68 5.77 2.74
C CYS A 91 3.81 4.31 3.18
N GLY A 92 3.67 3.37 2.23
CA GLY A 92 3.84 1.94 2.48
C GLY A 92 4.67 1.27 1.39
N VAL A 93 5.58 0.37 1.78
CA VAL A 93 6.33 -0.50 0.87
C VAL A 93 5.99 -1.95 1.22
N SER A 94 5.29 -2.64 0.33
CA SER A 94 4.98 -4.06 0.47
C SER A 94 6.22 -4.94 0.24
N SER A 95 6.04 -6.27 0.28
CA SER A 95 7.14 -7.22 0.06
C SER A 95 7.90 -6.92 -1.24
N LEU A 96 9.23 -6.88 -1.13
CA LEU A 96 10.12 -6.72 -2.28
C LEU A 96 10.32 -8.06 -2.95
N GLY A 97 10.38 -8.04 -4.28
CA GLY A 97 10.73 -9.20 -5.09
C GLY A 97 11.47 -8.73 -6.34
N ILE A 98 12.28 -9.62 -6.91
CA ILE A 98 12.92 -9.38 -8.20
C ILE A 98 11.83 -9.32 -9.26
N ASP A 99 11.69 -8.14 -9.86
CA ASP A 99 10.72 -7.83 -10.90
C ASP A 99 11.22 -6.61 -11.69
N HIS A 100 10.81 -6.48 -12.95
CA HIS A 100 11.16 -5.36 -13.84
C HIS A 100 12.67 -5.04 -13.86
N ILE A 101 13.52 -6.07 -13.99
CA ILE A 101 14.99 -5.96 -13.91
C ILE A 101 15.57 -4.89 -14.85
N SER A 102 15.01 -4.77 -16.05
CA SER A 102 15.45 -3.79 -17.06
C SER A 102 15.28 -2.33 -16.63
N ILE A 103 14.39 -2.05 -15.67
CA ILE A 103 14.07 -0.70 -15.20
C ILE A 103 14.58 -0.48 -13.77
N LEU A 104 14.40 -1.48 -12.90
CA LEU A 104 14.65 -1.34 -11.46
C LEU A 104 16.04 -1.83 -11.04
N GLY A 105 16.72 -2.57 -11.91
CA GLY A 105 17.97 -3.24 -11.62
C GLY A 105 17.79 -4.72 -11.27
N ASP A 106 18.92 -5.42 -11.23
CA ASP A 106 19.06 -6.86 -11.08
C ASP A 106 19.22 -7.35 -9.63
N THR A 107 19.20 -6.43 -8.65
CA THR A 107 19.31 -6.77 -7.23
C THR A 107 18.15 -6.22 -6.41
N MET A 108 17.82 -6.91 -5.32
CA MET A 108 16.77 -6.49 -4.38
C MET A 108 17.07 -5.12 -3.76
N GLU A 109 18.35 -4.78 -3.57
CA GLU A 109 18.80 -3.48 -3.05
C GLU A 109 18.50 -2.34 -4.03
N LYS A 110 18.73 -2.54 -5.33
CA LYS A 110 18.37 -1.53 -6.35
C LYS A 110 16.86 -1.32 -6.40
N ILE A 111 16.09 -2.41 -6.29
CA ILE A 111 14.62 -2.36 -6.21
C ILE A 111 14.17 -1.63 -4.94
N ALA A 112 14.78 -1.93 -3.79
CA ALA A 112 14.51 -1.26 -2.51
C ALA A 112 14.77 0.25 -2.61
N TRP A 113 15.87 0.65 -3.26
CA TRP A 113 16.21 2.06 -3.47
C TRP A 113 15.13 2.78 -4.28
N GLN A 114 14.65 2.14 -5.36
CA GLN A 114 13.57 2.65 -6.20
C GLN A 114 12.26 2.79 -5.42
N LYS A 115 11.84 1.73 -4.71
CA LYS A 115 10.57 1.74 -3.96
C LYS A 115 10.60 2.70 -2.77
N GLY A 116 11.72 2.77 -2.03
CA GLY A 116 11.94 3.76 -0.97
C GLY A 116 11.97 5.21 -1.47
N GLY A 117 12.03 5.42 -2.78
CA GLY A 117 11.93 6.74 -3.41
C GLY A 117 10.58 7.44 -3.22
N ILE A 118 9.56 6.76 -2.71
CA ILE A 118 8.27 7.37 -2.35
C ILE A 118 8.29 8.03 -0.97
N PHE A 119 9.32 7.79 -0.14
CA PHE A 119 9.41 8.42 1.17
C PHE A 119 9.57 9.94 1.04
N LYS A 120 8.84 10.69 1.87
CA LYS A 120 8.79 12.16 1.83
C LYS A 120 9.15 12.75 3.19
N PRO A 121 9.82 13.92 3.23
CA PRO A 121 10.10 14.61 4.48
C PRO A 121 8.83 14.78 5.32
N GLY A 122 8.92 14.53 6.62
CA GLY A 122 7.74 14.64 7.52
C GLY A 122 6.70 13.51 7.46
N VAL A 123 6.83 12.54 6.55
CA VAL A 123 5.77 11.54 6.30
C VAL A 123 6.13 10.14 6.79
N PRO A 124 5.36 9.54 7.72
CA PRO A 124 5.63 8.21 8.26
C PRO A 124 5.56 7.16 7.16
N ALA A 125 6.41 6.14 7.30
CA ALA A 125 6.52 5.07 6.33
C ALA A 125 6.45 3.71 7.02
N PHE A 126 5.81 2.75 6.37
CA PHE A 126 5.69 1.37 6.83
C PHE A 126 6.24 0.40 5.77
N THR A 127 6.89 -0.66 6.21
CA THR A 127 7.28 -1.80 5.37
C THR A 127 6.92 -3.10 6.06
N VAL A 128 6.79 -4.18 5.31
CA VAL A 128 6.70 -5.55 5.84
C VAL A 128 8.10 -6.16 5.98
N ALA A 129 8.18 -7.40 6.48
CA ALA A 129 9.42 -8.16 6.54
C ALA A 129 10.08 -8.28 5.15
N GLN A 130 11.39 -8.07 5.11
CA GLN A 130 12.24 -8.14 3.92
C GLN A 130 13.56 -8.83 4.29
N PRO A 131 14.36 -9.28 3.31
CA PRO A 131 15.76 -9.60 3.55
C PRO A 131 16.51 -8.39 4.12
N GLU A 132 17.55 -8.67 4.91
CA GLU A 132 18.28 -7.66 5.69
C GLU A 132 18.81 -6.50 4.84
N ARG A 133 19.56 -6.79 3.77
CA ARG A 133 20.15 -5.75 2.91
C ARG A 133 19.11 -4.83 2.26
N PRO A 134 18.03 -5.32 1.62
CA PRO A 134 16.93 -4.46 1.15
C PRO A 134 16.29 -3.62 2.25
N LEU A 135 16.13 -4.16 3.46
CA LEU A 135 15.58 -3.41 4.60
C LEU A 135 16.51 -2.28 5.04
N GLU A 136 17.83 -2.51 5.04
CA GLU A 136 18.83 -1.47 5.29
C GLU A 136 18.77 -0.36 4.25
N VAL A 137 18.62 -0.71 2.97
CA VAL A 137 18.42 0.29 1.91
C VAL A 137 17.17 1.13 2.17
N LEU A 138 16.03 0.50 2.50
CA LEU A 138 14.81 1.25 2.84
C LEU A 138 15.04 2.19 4.03
N ARG A 139 15.72 1.72 5.09
CA ARG A 139 16.08 2.54 6.25
C ARG A 139 16.92 3.75 5.83
N ASP A 140 17.94 3.54 5.02
CA ASP A 140 18.87 4.60 4.60
C ASP A 140 18.16 5.62 3.69
N ARG A 141 17.27 5.15 2.80
CA ARG A 141 16.39 6.04 2.01
C ARG A 141 15.48 6.89 2.88
N ALA A 142 14.95 6.31 3.96
CA ALA A 142 14.08 7.01 4.88
C ALA A 142 14.85 8.10 5.66
N ARG A 143 16.13 7.84 6.00
CA ARG A 143 17.06 8.81 6.59
C ARG A 143 17.40 9.96 5.62
N GLU A 144 17.80 9.65 4.39
CA GLU A 144 18.12 10.64 3.35
C GLU A 144 16.97 11.63 3.11
N ARG A 145 15.73 11.13 3.15
CA ARG A 145 14.52 11.91 2.84
C ARG A 145 13.98 12.71 4.03
N LYS A 146 14.67 12.78 5.17
CA LYS A 146 14.29 13.57 6.36
C LYS A 146 12.82 13.40 6.76
N VAL A 147 12.31 12.17 6.70
CA VAL A 147 10.99 11.83 7.22
C VAL A 147 10.97 12.20 8.72
N SER A 148 10.03 13.05 9.16
CA SER A 148 10.00 13.53 10.56
C SER A 148 9.33 12.54 11.50
N TRP A 149 9.82 12.55 12.74
CA TRP A 149 9.11 12.07 13.92
C TRP A 149 8.23 13.19 14.49
N VAL A 150 7.05 12.83 15.04
CA VAL A 150 6.40 13.66 16.06
C VAL A 150 7.03 13.22 17.37
N VAL A 151 8.00 14.01 17.83
CA VAL A 151 8.49 13.93 19.20
C VAL A 151 7.34 14.32 20.09
N ASP A 152 6.64 13.33 20.65
CA ASP A 152 6.17 13.31 22.04
C ASP A 152 5.09 12.23 22.18
N GLY A 153 5.45 11.11 22.83
CA GLY A 153 4.48 10.10 23.26
C GLY A 153 3.41 10.67 24.21
N SER A 154 3.60 11.88 24.72
CA SER A 154 2.62 12.62 25.52
C SER A 154 1.61 13.41 24.69
N ARG A 155 1.77 13.59 23.37
CA ARG A 155 0.73 14.23 22.51
C ARG A 155 -0.19 13.23 21.82
N TRP A 156 -0.53 12.22 22.60
CA TRP A 156 -1.90 11.72 22.74
C TRP A 156 -2.81 12.65 23.59
N GLY A 157 -2.33 13.82 24.02
CA GLY A 157 -3.11 14.95 24.56
C GLY A 157 -2.16 16.07 25.02
N VAL A 158 -2.33 17.30 24.53
CA VAL A 158 -1.73 18.61 24.93
C VAL A 158 -0.41 18.61 25.78
N PRO A 159 0.65 19.36 25.38
CA PRO A 159 1.89 19.45 26.16
C PRO A 159 1.73 20.27 27.46
N ARG A 160 2.37 19.83 28.54
CA ARG A 160 2.84 20.73 29.61
C ARG A 160 4.35 20.54 29.81
N GLY A 161 5.10 21.57 29.45
CA GLY A 161 6.37 22.00 30.06
C GLY A 161 7.59 21.07 30.02
N GLY A 162 8.67 21.54 29.37
CA GLY A 162 10.04 21.27 29.82
C GLY A 162 11.00 20.67 28.79
N GLY A 163 12.01 21.47 28.39
CA GLY A 163 13.32 20.99 27.91
C GLY A 163 13.42 20.55 26.45
N LEU A 164 13.78 21.48 25.55
CA LEU A 164 14.20 21.15 24.18
C LEU A 164 15.58 20.48 24.21
N SER A 165 15.62 19.16 24.09
CA SER A 165 16.80 18.47 23.54
C SER A 165 16.63 18.39 22.02
N LEU A 166 17.56 19.03 21.29
CA LEU A 166 17.73 18.96 19.84
C LEU A 166 18.13 17.54 19.42
N LEU A 167 17.21 16.58 19.51
CA LEU A 167 17.35 15.29 18.85
C LEU A 167 16.87 15.45 17.41
N SER A 168 17.81 15.36 16.47
CA SER A 168 17.58 15.37 15.02
C SER A 168 16.35 14.51 14.66
N PRO A 169 15.44 14.96 13.78
CA PRO A 169 14.28 14.17 13.38
C PRO A 169 14.75 12.92 12.63
N GLN A 170 14.90 11.83 13.36
CA GLN A 170 15.21 10.51 12.83
C GLN A 170 13.90 9.88 12.41
N CYS A 171 13.85 9.49 11.14
CA CYS A 171 12.72 8.82 10.51
C CYS A 171 12.33 7.55 11.27
N PRO A 172 11.04 7.34 11.57
CA PRO A 172 10.59 5.99 11.81
C PRO A 172 9.97 5.45 10.53
N LEU A 173 10.81 4.83 9.71
CA LEU A 173 10.36 3.70 8.93
C LEU A 173 9.99 2.64 9.97
N TYR A 174 8.78 2.10 9.91
CA TYR A 174 8.37 1.03 10.80
C TYR A 174 8.24 -0.29 10.05
N LEU A 175 8.68 -1.36 10.70
CA LEU A 175 8.37 -2.72 10.28
C LEU A 175 6.97 -3.08 10.80
N CYS A 176 6.06 -3.47 9.92
CA CYS A 176 4.76 -4.00 10.31
C CYS A 176 4.94 -5.32 11.07
N PRO A 177 4.28 -5.51 12.23
CA PRO A 177 4.21 -6.81 12.86
C PRO A 177 3.39 -7.78 11.99
N GLU A 178 3.57 -9.08 12.23
CA GLU A 178 2.78 -10.11 11.58
C GLU A 178 1.29 -9.94 11.90
N LEU A 179 0.42 -10.42 11.02
CA LEU A 179 -1.03 -10.23 11.15
C LEU A 179 -1.58 -10.78 12.49
N ASP A 180 -1.00 -11.87 12.98
CA ASP A 180 -1.34 -12.54 14.24
C ASP A 180 -1.24 -11.57 15.44
N ALA A 181 -0.36 -10.56 15.36
CA ALA A 181 -0.18 -9.58 16.42
C ALA A 181 -1.36 -8.59 16.55
N PHE A 182 -2.26 -8.56 15.57
CA PHE A 182 -3.50 -7.79 15.59
C PHE A 182 -4.70 -8.65 16.01
N GLU A 183 -4.51 -9.95 16.20
CA GLU A 183 -5.58 -10.86 16.60
C GLU A 183 -5.91 -10.67 18.10
N GLY A 184 -7.22 -10.65 18.39
CA GLY A 184 -7.78 -10.50 19.74
C GLY A 184 -7.80 -11.83 20.50
N ASP A 185 -8.77 -12.01 21.40
CA ASP A 185 -9.01 -13.23 22.19
C ASP A 185 -9.33 -14.45 21.29
N HIS A 186 -8.31 -14.98 20.62
CA HIS A 186 -8.30 -16.22 19.85
C HIS A 186 -9.19 -16.25 18.59
N ARG A 187 -9.53 -15.10 18.00
CA ARG A 187 -10.17 -15.04 16.68
C ARG A 187 -9.18 -14.62 15.61
N ALA A 188 -8.83 -15.57 14.75
CA ALA A 188 -8.04 -15.31 13.56
C ALA A 188 -8.74 -14.28 12.66
N LEU A 189 -7.99 -13.33 12.11
CA LEU A 189 -8.54 -12.36 11.17
C LEU A 189 -8.81 -13.05 9.83
N ALA A 190 -10.09 -13.11 9.44
CA ALA A 190 -10.50 -13.61 8.14
C ALA A 190 -10.15 -12.60 7.04
N LEU A 191 -9.47 -13.06 6.00
CA LEU A 191 -9.12 -12.26 4.83
C LEU A 191 -9.97 -12.66 3.63
N GLY A 192 -10.43 -11.69 2.84
CA GLY A 192 -11.11 -11.94 1.57
C GLY A 192 -10.19 -12.49 0.48
N LEU A 193 -8.88 -12.29 0.63
CA LEU A 193 -7.86 -12.79 -0.30
C LEU A 193 -7.14 -14.00 0.29
N ALA A 194 -7.01 -15.06 -0.51
CA ALA A 194 -6.34 -16.28 -0.10
C ALA A 194 -4.81 -16.19 -0.25
N GLY A 195 -4.10 -17.03 0.50
CA GLY A 195 -2.65 -17.18 0.42
C GLY A 195 -1.90 -16.50 1.57
N THR A 196 -0.83 -17.13 2.03
CA THR A 196 -0.06 -16.68 3.21
C THR A 196 0.56 -15.31 3.05
N HIS A 197 0.98 -14.96 1.84
CA HIS A 197 1.54 -13.65 1.50
C HIS A 197 0.53 -12.50 1.67
N GLN A 198 -0.78 -12.78 1.67
CA GLN A 198 -1.79 -11.75 1.91
C GLN A 198 -1.84 -11.31 3.38
N ARG A 199 -1.31 -12.12 4.33
CA ARG A 199 -1.25 -11.73 5.74
C ARG A 199 -0.37 -10.50 5.97
N SER A 200 0.79 -10.43 5.32
CA SER A 200 1.67 -9.26 5.41
C SER A 200 1.08 -8.04 4.70
N ASN A 201 0.40 -8.23 3.57
CA ASN A 201 -0.34 -7.15 2.90
C ASN A 201 -1.47 -6.59 3.79
N ALA A 202 -2.22 -7.46 4.47
CA ALA A 202 -3.26 -7.07 5.42
C ALA A 202 -2.69 -6.29 6.62
N ALA A 203 -1.58 -6.77 7.20
CA ALA A 203 -0.91 -6.07 8.30
C ALA A 203 -0.41 -4.67 7.88
N LEU A 204 0.14 -4.55 6.67
CA LEU A 204 0.51 -3.25 6.11
C LEU A 204 -0.72 -2.35 5.92
N ALA A 205 -1.80 -2.87 5.33
CA ALA A 205 -3.04 -2.13 5.12
C ALA A 205 -3.64 -1.60 6.45
N LEU A 206 -3.64 -2.42 7.50
CA LEU A 206 -4.08 -2.03 8.84
C LEU A 206 -3.27 -0.85 9.39
N GLN A 207 -1.94 -0.91 9.30
CA GLN A 207 -1.09 0.17 9.80
C GLN A 207 -1.25 1.47 9.00
N LEU A 208 -1.36 1.37 7.67
CA LEU A 208 -1.60 2.53 6.81
C LEU A 208 -2.96 3.18 7.11
N ALA A 209 -4.02 2.37 7.24
CA ALA A 209 -5.36 2.83 7.56
C ALA A 209 -5.41 3.51 8.94
N ARG A 210 -4.81 2.89 9.96
CA ARG A 210 -4.70 3.46 11.30
C ARG A 210 -3.97 4.81 11.28
N MET A 211 -2.81 4.88 10.64
CA MET A 211 -2.03 6.11 10.58
C MET A 211 -2.81 7.24 9.91
N TRP A 212 -3.54 6.93 8.84
CA TRP A 212 -4.40 7.91 8.19
C TRP A 212 -5.52 8.41 9.12
N LEU A 213 -6.24 7.49 9.78
CA LEU A 213 -7.32 7.82 10.73
C LEU A 213 -6.82 8.70 11.88
N GLN A 214 -5.69 8.35 12.49
CA GLN A 214 -5.09 9.14 13.58
C GLN A 214 -4.74 10.56 13.13
N ARG A 215 -4.14 10.71 11.94
CA ARG A 215 -3.81 12.03 11.37
C ARG A 215 -5.02 12.87 11.00
N ARG A 216 -6.20 12.26 10.86
CA ARG A 216 -7.48 12.94 10.66
C ARG A 216 -8.22 13.27 11.97
N GLY A 217 -7.62 12.97 13.12
CA GLY A 217 -8.22 13.21 14.42
C GLY A 217 -9.22 12.14 14.86
N CYS A 218 -9.28 11.00 14.17
CA CYS A 218 -10.09 9.86 14.56
C CYS A 218 -9.31 9.04 15.62
N TRP A 219 -9.36 9.52 16.86
CA TRP A 219 -8.73 8.89 18.03
C TRP A 219 -9.66 7.83 18.65
N GLY A 220 -9.10 6.90 19.43
CA GLY A 220 -9.87 5.84 20.11
C GLY A 220 -10.37 4.69 19.21
N LEU A 221 -10.04 4.71 17.92
CA LEU A 221 -10.30 3.59 17.01
C LEU A 221 -9.26 2.49 17.23
N GLY A 222 -9.70 1.40 17.87
CA GLY A 222 -8.83 0.27 18.18
C GLY A 222 -7.91 0.60 19.34
N GLU A 223 -8.33 0.26 20.55
CA GLU A 223 -7.52 0.44 21.76
C GLU A 223 -6.11 -0.08 21.48
N LEU A 224 -5.12 0.75 21.84
CA LEU A 224 -3.74 0.31 21.91
C LEU A 224 -3.75 -0.88 22.88
N LYS A 225 -3.58 -2.10 22.38
CA LYS A 225 -2.98 -3.13 23.23
C LYS A 225 -1.65 -2.53 23.64
N GLU A 226 -1.49 -2.22 24.92
CA GLU A 226 -0.22 -1.74 25.46
C GLU A 226 0.86 -2.67 24.91
N THR A 227 1.71 -2.14 24.04
CA THR A 227 2.96 -2.82 23.74
C THR A 227 3.70 -2.85 25.06
N LEU A 228 3.98 -4.07 25.57
CA LEU A 228 4.91 -4.29 26.68
C LEU A 228 6.05 -3.27 26.59
N PRO A 229 6.27 -2.45 27.63
CA PRO A 229 7.41 -1.55 27.63
C PRO A 229 8.67 -2.41 27.62
N GLY A 230 9.37 -2.45 26.49
CA GLY A 230 10.75 -2.96 26.43
C GLY A 230 11.02 -4.21 25.62
N ALA A 231 10.50 -4.35 24.39
CA ALA A 231 11.31 -5.02 23.37
C ALA A 231 12.43 -4.04 22.97
N LYS A 232 13.57 -4.13 23.66
CA LYS A 232 14.76 -3.29 23.44
C LYS A 232 14.97 -3.00 21.95
N LEU A 233 15.08 -1.71 21.61
CA LEU A 233 15.55 -1.20 20.31
C LEU A 233 17.00 -1.61 19.97
N GLU A 234 17.68 -2.32 20.86
CA GLU A 234 19.09 -2.69 20.73
C GLU A 234 19.26 -3.75 19.64
N GLY A 235 19.68 -3.31 18.45
CA GLY A 235 20.22 -4.16 17.39
C GLY A 235 19.34 -4.38 16.15
N ARG A 236 18.10 -3.89 16.10
CA ARG A 236 17.28 -3.98 14.87
C ARG A 236 17.43 -2.74 13.99
N PRO A 237 17.64 -2.89 12.67
CA PRO A 237 17.85 -1.76 11.76
C PRO A 237 16.60 -0.87 11.62
N VAL A 238 15.41 -1.42 11.84
CA VAL A 238 14.11 -0.74 11.70
C VAL A 238 13.21 -1.10 12.89
N PRO A 239 12.61 -0.12 13.59
CA PRO A 239 11.72 -0.38 14.72
C PRO A 239 10.42 -1.06 14.29
N LEU A 240 9.87 -1.92 15.15
CA LEU A 240 8.55 -2.52 14.94
C LEU A 240 7.44 -1.48 15.17
N ALA A 241 6.43 -1.47 14.30
CA ALA A 241 5.24 -0.64 14.47
C ALA A 241 4.41 -1.13 15.68
N PRO A 242 3.75 -0.21 16.42
CA PRO A 242 2.88 -0.60 17.52
C PRO A 242 1.68 -1.42 17.02
N THR A 243 1.31 -2.45 17.77
CA THR A 243 0.09 -3.21 17.56
C THR A 243 -1.12 -2.43 18.07
N PHE A 244 -2.31 -2.89 17.71
CA PHE A 244 -3.60 -2.36 18.16
C PHE A 244 -4.69 -3.38 17.86
N GLN A 245 -5.84 -3.24 18.52
CA GLN A 245 -7.01 -4.02 18.17
C GLN A 245 -7.71 -3.42 16.94
N PRO A 246 -7.84 -4.12 15.80
CA PRO A 246 -8.57 -3.59 14.66
C PRO A 246 -10.04 -3.31 15.02
N THR A 247 -10.60 -2.24 14.47
CA THR A 247 -12.04 -1.96 14.61
C THR A 247 -12.87 -2.90 13.75
N ASP A 248 -14.15 -3.03 14.03
CA ASP A 248 -15.07 -3.84 13.22
C ASP A 248 -15.04 -3.43 11.74
N ALA A 249 -14.94 -2.13 11.44
CA ALA A 249 -14.82 -1.64 10.07
C ALA A 249 -13.51 -2.09 9.38
N MET A 250 -12.39 -2.15 10.11
CA MET A 250 -11.14 -2.68 9.56
C MET A 250 -11.23 -4.19 9.32
N ILE A 251 -11.80 -4.93 10.27
CA ILE A 251 -12.01 -6.39 10.15
C ILE A 251 -12.93 -6.69 8.96
N GLN A 252 -14.03 -5.94 8.83
CA GLN A 252 -14.94 -6.06 7.70
C GLN A 252 -14.23 -5.72 6.39
N GLY A 253 -13.45 -4.64 6.35
CA GLY A 253 -12.67 -4.27 5.17
C GLY A 253 -11.69 -5.36 4.72
N LEU A 254 -10.98 -6.00 5.66
CA LEU A 254 -10.09 -7.14 5.36
C LEU A 254 -10.87 -8.35 4.82
N ARG A 255 -12.02 -8.65 5.41
CA ARG A 255 -12.89 -9.77 5.00
C ARG A 255 -13.49 -9.57 3.61
N ASP A 256 -13.95 -8.36 3.33
CA ASP A 256 -14.65 -8.02 2.07
C ASP A 256 -13.68 -7.61 0.96
N THR A 257 -12.38 -7.64 1.23
CA THR A 257 -11.39 -7.27 0.21
C THR A 257 -11.46 -8.26 -0.95
N GLU A 258 -11.86 -7.75 -2.11
CA GLU A 258 -11.79 -8.45 -3.38
C GLU A 258 -10.72 -7.85 -4.29
N TRP A 259 -9.99 -8.73 -4.99
CA TRP A 259 -9.00 -8.31 -5.97
C TRP A 259 -9.04 -9.24 -7.19
N LEU A 260 -9.73 -8.78 -8.24
CA LEU A 260 -9.89 -9.54 -9.48
C LEU A 260 -8.52 -9.97 -10.05
N GLY A 261 -8.42 -11.23 -10.45
CA GLY A 261 -7.18 -11.84 -10.93
C GLY A 261 -6.15 -12.13 -9.84
N ARG A 262 -6.49 -12.11 -8.55
CA ARG A 262 -5.64 -12.58 -7.44
C ARG A 262 -6.36 -13.65 -6.66
N THR A 263 -5.84 -14.88 -6.71
CA THR A 263 -6.41 -16.05 -6.05
C THR A 263 -7.93 -16.17 -6.25
N GLN A 264 -8.41 -15.88 -7.46
CA GLN A 264 -9.83 -15.74 -7.75
C GLN A 264 -10.40 -17.08 -8.25
N VAL A 265 -11.47 -17.55 -7.61
CA VAL A 265 -12.21 -18.75 -8.00
C VAL A 265 -13.51 -18.33 -8.69
N LEU A 266 -13.74 -18.83 -9.91
CA LEU A 266 -14.91 -18.52 -10.72
C LEU A 266 -15.63 -19.80 -11.15
N PRO A 267 -16.71 -20.20 -10.45
CA PRO A 267 -17.56 -21.29 -10.92
C PRO A 267 -18.36 -20.87 -12.15
N ARG A 268 -18.34 -21.70 -13.20
CA ARG A 268 -19.05 -21.51 -14.48
C ARG A 268 -19.67 -22.84 -14.91
N GLY A 269 -20.86 -23.12 -14.39
CA GLY A 269 -21.54 -24.40 -14.61
C GLY A 269 -20.71 -25.55 -14.04
N PRO A 270 -20.39 -26.59 -14.84
CA PRO A 270 -19.57 -27.72 -14.38
C PRO A 270 -18.06 -27.41 -14.32
N VAL A 271 -17.63 -26.20 -14.71
CA VAL A 271 -16.21 -25.82 -14.75
C VAL A 271 -15.92 -24.77 -13.69
N THR A 272 -14.95 -25.04 -12.82
CA THR A 272 -14.36 -24.02 -11.94
C THR A 272 -13.08 -23.48 -12.54
N TRP A 273 -13.01 -22.17 -12.73
CA TRP A 273 -11.80 -21.47 -13.17
C TRP A 273 -11.04 -20.91 -11.96
N TYR A 274 -9.71 -21.06 -11.97
CA TYR A 274 -8.81 -20.50 -10.96
C TYR A 274 -7.90 -19.49 -11.64
N LEU A 275 -8.06 -18.22 -11.31
CA LEU A 275 -7.35 -17.10 -11.94
C LEU A 275 -6.37 -16.45 -10.96
N ASP A 276 -5.11 -16.34 -11.37
CA ASP A 276 -4.09 -15.57 -10.65
C ASP A 276 -3.09 -14.93 -11.63
N GLY A 277 -2.84 -13.64 -11.48
CA GLY A 277 -1.87 -12.86 -12.27
C GLY A 277 -0.42 -13.00 -11.81
N ALA A 278 -0.04 -14.14 -11.25
CA ALA A 278 1.34 -14.47 -10.88
C ALA A 278 2.24 -14.49 -12.14
N HIS A 279 3.35 -13.75 -12.09
CA HIS A 279 4.27 -13.59 -13.22
C HIS A 279 5.75 -13.50 -12.80
N THR A 280 6.03 -13.73 -11.52
CA THR A 280 7.39 -13.89 -10.98
C THR A 280 7.54 -15.28 -10.39
N THR A 281 8.75 -15.80 -10.28
CA THR A 281 8.97 -17.15 -9.70
C THR A 281 8.32 -17.33 -8.34
N SER A 282 8.46 -16.34 -7.44
CA SER A 282 7.88 -16.38 -6.10
C SER A 282 6.34 -16.33 -6.12
N SER A 283 5.74 -15.49 -6.97
CA SER A 283 4.29 -15.40 -7.10
C SER A 283 3.70 -16.65 -7.74
N ILE A 284 4.38 -17.26 -8.72
CA ILE A 284 3.94 -18.51 -9.35
C ILE A 284 3.92 -19.64 -8.31
N GLN A 285 4.95 -19.76 -7.47
CA GLN A 285 4.96 -20.74 -6.38
C GLN A 285 3.83 -20.50 -5.37
N ALA A 286 3.53 -19.24 -5.05
CA ALA A 286 2.39 -18.90 -4.19
C ALA A 286 1.05 -19.28 -4.81
N CYS A 287 0.88 -19.02 -6.12
CA CYS A 287 -0.29 -19.42 -6.89
C CYS A 287 -0.46 -20.94 -6.91
N VAL A 288 0.61 -21.72 -7.17
CA VAL A 288 0.53 -23.19 -7.14
C VAL A 288 0.09 -23.72 -5.78
N ARG A 289 0.63 -23.16 -4.68
CA ARG A 289 0.21 -23.54 -3.32
C ARG A 289 -1.25 -23.23 -3.06
N TRP A 290 -1.69 -22.03 -3.45
CA TRP A 290 -3.10 -21.63 -3.34
C TRP A 290 -4.01 -22.55 -4.15
N PHE A 291 -3.69 -22.80 -5.43
CA PHE A 291 -4.49 -23.65 -6.31
C PHE A 291 -4.65 -25.06 -5.74
N ARG A 292 -3.57 -25.67 -5.25
CA ARG A 292 -3.63 -26.99 -4.59
C ARG A 292 -4.62 -26.99 -3.43
N GLN A 293 -4.56 -25.98 -2.56
CA GLN A 293 -5.49 -25.88 -1.42
C GLN A 293 -6.93 -25.63 -1.86
N ALA A 294 -7.14 -24.74 -2.84
CA ALA A 294 -8.46 -24.33 -3.29
C ALA A 294 -9.17 -25.44 -4.08
N ALA A 295 -8.43 -26.22 -4.88
CA ALA A 295 -8.95 -27.39 -5.59
C ALA A 295 -9.36 -28.50 -4.61
N LEU A 296 -8.49 -28.84 -3.65
CA LEU A 296 -8.79 -29.87 -2.64
C LEU A 296 -10.02 -29.53 -1.79
N ASN A 297 -10.28 -28.24 -1.53
CA ASN A 297 -11.44 -27.81 -0.77
C ASN A 297 -12.76 -27.92 -1.56
N GLN A 298 -12.73 -27.96 -2.91
CA GLN A 298 -13.93 -28.20 -3.73
C GLN A 298 -14.28 -29.68 -3.86
N ASP A 299 -13.29 -30.57 -3.79
CA ASP A 299 -13.51 -32.03 -3.86
C ASP A 299 -14.08 -32.62 -2.57
N LYS A 300 -14.11 -31.86 -1.47
CA LYS A 300 -14.79 -32.28 -0.24
C LYS A 300 -16.29 -32.10 -0.43
N PRO A 301 -17.11 -33.17 -0.37
CA PRO A 301 -18.56 -33.01 -0.33
C PRO A 301 -18.91 -32.10 0.85
N HIS A 302 -19.83 -31.16 0.63
CA HIS A 302 -20.39 -30.38 1.72
C HIS A 302 -21.08 -31.35 2.68
N GLU A 303 -20.43 -31.67 3.81
CA GLU A 303 -21.03 -32.36 4.96
C GLU A 303 -22.08 -31.47 5.63
#